data_AF-A0A329RSU0-F1
#
_entry.id   AF-A0A329RSU0-F1
#
_cell.length_a   1.000
_cell.length_b   1.000
_cell.length_c   1.000
_cell.angle_alpha   90.00
_cell.angle_beta   90.00
_cell.angle_gamma   90.00
#
_symmetry.space_group_name_H-M   'P 1'
#
loop_
_entity.id
_entity.type
_entity.pdbx_description
1 polymer ?
#
loop_
_entity_poly.entity_id
_entity_poly.type
_entity_poly.pdbx_seq_one_letter_code
_entity_poly.pdbx_strand_id
1 'polypeptide(L)' 'MVKRYFELLEFIDVEDDDIMELLPAPAPIKRLRILYQELRDILSVSEALQVRDVDLLDVREWFDELVSVKP' A
#
# COMPACT_ATOMS: atom_id res chain seq x y z
N MET A 1 -10.07 -5.80 0.06
CA MET A 1 -9.59 -7.14 0.46
C MET A 1 -8.16 -7.13 1.00
N VAL A 2 -7.18 -6.52 0.31
CA VAL A 2 -5.75 -6.51 0.74
C VAL A 2 -5.52 -5.85 2.11
N LYS A 3 -6.18 -4.73 2.40
CA LYS A 3 -6.15 -4.09 3.73
C LYS A 3 -6.52 -5.09 4.85
N ARG A 4 -7.69 -5.73 4.71
CA ARG A 4 -8.22 -6.71 5.65
C ARG A 4 -7.31 -7.92 5.81
N TYR A 5 -6.65 -8.36 4.74
CA TYR A 5 -5.66 -9.44 4.83
C TYR A 5 -4.50 -9.07 5.78
N PHE A 6 -3.93 -7.87 5.64
CA PHE A 6 -2.87 -7.41 6.54
C PHE A 6 -3.34 -7.15 7.97
N GLU A 7 -4.54 -6.61 8.16
CA GLU A 7 -5.14 -6.44 9.48
C GLU A 7 -5.36 -7.79 10.18
N LEU A 8 -5.83 -8.80 9.46
CA LEU A 8 -6.03 -10.14 10.02
C LEU A 8 -4.71 -10.86 10.33
N LEU A 9 -3.66 -10.60 9.54
CA LEU A 9 -2.34 -11.19 9.73
C LEU A 9 -1.76 -10.87 11.13
N GLU A 10 -2.11 -9.72 11.71
CA GLU A 10 -1.67 -9.31 13.06
C GLU A 10 -2.27 -10.16 14.18
N PHE A 11 -3.36 -10.89 13.89
CA PHE A 11 -4.06 -11.76 14.84
C PHE A 11 -3.79 -13.25 14.61
N ILE A 12 -3.00 -13.60 13.59
CA ILE A 12 -2.64 -15.00 13.32
C ILE A 12 -1.50 -15.40 14.25
N ASP A 13 -1.72 -16.51 14.97
CA ASP A 13 -0.67 -17.12 15.77
C ASP A 13 0.38 -17.74 14.85
N VAL A 14 1.65 -17.37 15.07
CA VAL A 14 2.80 -17.85 14.30
C VAL A 14 3.27 -19.23 14.77
N GLU A 15 2.79 -19.69 15.93
CA GLU A 15 3.06 -21.00 16.50
C GLU A 15 2.02 -22.05 16.09
N ASP A 16 0.93 -21.64 15.42
CA ASP A 16 -0.10 -22.54 14.89
C ASP A 16 0.33 -23.09 13.52
N ASP A 17 0.95 -24.28 13.54
CA ASP A 17 1.45 -24.96 12.33
C ASP A 17 0.35 -25.25 11.29
N ASP A 18 -0.89 -25.53 11.74
CA ASP A 18 -2.03 -25.81 10.85
C ASP A 18 -2.41 -24.55 10.05
N ILE A 19 -2.33 -23.37 10.68
CA ILE A 19 -2.58 -22.08 10.01
C ILE A 19 -1.40 -21.68 9.14
N MET A 20 -0.16 -21.92 9.60
CA MET A 20 1.05 -21.58 8.86
C MET A 20 1.15 -22.32 7.52
N GLU A 21 0.68 -23.57 7.43
CA GLU A 21 0.63 -24.33 6.18
C GLU A 21 -0.32 -23.69 5.13
N LEU A 22 -1.35 -22.97 5.58
CA LEU A 22 -2.32 -22.30 4.71
C LEU A 22 -1.85 -20.92 4.21
N LEU A 23 -0.81 -20.35 4.82
CA LEU A 23 -0.33 -19.01 4.46
C LEU A 23 0.44 -19.02 3.13
N PRO A 24 0.28 -17.98 2.30
CA PRO A 24 1.11 -17.80 1.12
C PRO A 24 2.60 -17.68 1.48
N ALA A 25 3.47 -17.97 0.52
CA ALA A 25 4.91 -17.82 0.72
C ALA A 25 5.26 -16.37 1.18
N PRO A 26 6.26 -16.20 2.08
CA PRO A 26 6.61 -14.88 2.62
C PRO A 26 7.04 -13.85 1.57
N ALA A 27 7.68 -14.28 0.48
CA ALA A 27 8.18 -13.38 -0.56
C ALA A 27 7.06 -12.66 -1.34
N PRO A 28 6.01 -13.35 -1.84
CA PRO A 28 4.80 -12.71 -2.36
C PRO A 28 4.13 -11.75 -1.37
N ILE A 29 4.02 -12.12 -0.08
CA ILE A 29 3.39 -11.27 0.95
C ILE A 29 4.17 -9.96 1.13
N LYS A 30 5.51 -10.03 1.20
CA LYS A 30 6.37 -8.84 1.27
C LYS A 30 6.18 -7.92 0.05
N ARG A 31 6.15 -8.49 -1.16
CA ARG A 31 5.89 -7.74 -2.39
C ARG A 31 4.50 -7.10 -2.40
N LEU A 32 3.48 -7.82 -1.94
CA LEU A 32 2.12 -7.30 -1.83
C LEU A 32 2.05 -6.11 -0.86
N ARG A 33 2.84 -6.10 0.22
CA ARG A 33 2.87 -4.99 1.17
C ARG A 33 3.43 -3.72 0.55
N ILE A 34 4.51 -3.83 -0.22
CA ILE A 34 5.12 -2.71 -0.96
C ILE A 34 4.11 -2.17 -1.97
N LEU A 35 3.54 -3.04 -2.81
CA LEU A 35 2.56 -2.64 -3.81
C LEU A 35 1.32 -1.98 -3.20
N TYR A 36 0.88 -2.47 -2.03
CA TYR A 36 -0.24 -1.87 -1.32
C TYR A 36 0.07 -0.46 -0.82
N GLN A 37 1.31 -0.21 -0.38
CA GLN A 37 1.74 1.13 0.01
C GLN A 37 1.81 2.06 -1.20
N GLU A 38 2.45 1.65 -2.30
CA GLU A 38 2.50 2.43 -3.54
C GLU A 38 1.09 2.81 -4.03
N LEU A 39 0.15 1.87 -3.96
CA LEU A 39 -1.25 2.12 -4.32
C LEU A 39 -1.90 3.17 -3.40
N ARG A 40 -1.60 3.16 -2.10
CA ARG A 40 -2.12 4.18 -1.17
C ARG A 40 -1.56 5.56 -1.47
N ASP A 41 -0.28 5.66 -1.83
CA ASP A 41 0.36 6.93 -2.15
C ASP A 41 -0.25 7.52 -3.43
N ILE A 42 -0.43 6.69 -4.47
CA ILE A 42 -1.13 7.08 -5.71
C ILE A 42 -2.57 7.52 -5.44
N LEU A 43 -3.31 6.77 -4.61
CA LEU A 43 -4.69 7.10 -4.25
C LEU A 43 -4.74 8.43 -3.50
N SER A 44 -3.82 8.68 -2.57
CA SER A 44 -3.74 9.94 -1.82
C SER A 44 -3.54 11.14 -2.75
N VAL A 45 -2.61 11.05 -3.70
CA VAL A 45 -2.40 12.10 -4.71
C VAL A 45 -3.65 12.24 -5.59
N SER A 46 -4.26 11.14 -6.01
CA SER A 46 -5.49 11.19 -6.82
C SER A 46 -6.67 11.81 -6.09
N GLU A 47 -6.81 11.60 -4.79
CA GLU A 47 -7.84 12.22 -3.96
C GLU A 47 -7.57 13.72 -3.79
N ALA A 48 -6.30 14.10 -3.56
CA ALA A 48 -5.90 15.51 -3.46
C ALA A 48 -6.20 16.28 -4.77
N LEU A 49 -5.95 15.67 -5.93
CA LEU A 49 -6.24 16.25 -7.25
C LEU A 49 -7.74 16.46 -7.53
N GLN A 50 -8.64 15.81 -6.80
CA GLN A 50 -10.08 16.01 -6.97
C GLN A 50 -10.59 17.27 -6.25
N VAL A 51 -9.77 17.90 -5.41
CA VAL A 51 -10.09 19.17 -4.74
C VAL A 51 -10.09 20.30 -5.77
N ARG A 52 -11.05 21.23 -5.66
CA ARG A 52 -11.26 22.31 -6.66
C ARG A 52 -10.20 23.41 -6.67
N ASP A 53 -9.32 23.44 -5.67
CA ASP A 53 -8.37 24.53 -5.41
C ASP A 53 -6.93 24.03 -5.47
N VAL A 54 -6.62 23.27 -6.52
CA VAL A 54 -5.28 22.73 -6.78
C VAL A 54 -4.70 23.49 -7.96
N ASP A 55 -3.55 24.13 -7.75
CA ASP A 55 -2.84 24.81 -8.82
C ASP A 55 -1.84 23.88 -9.52
N LEU A 56 -1.27 24.31 -10.65
CA LEU A 56 -0.34 23.48 -11.41
C LEU A 56 1.01 23.25 -10.70
N LEU A 57 1.36 24.08 -9.71
CA LEU A 57 2.55 23.88 -8.90
C LEU A 57 2.31 22.75 -7.90
N ASP A 58 1.16 22.74 -7.21
CA ASP A 58 0.74 21.67 -6.31
C ASP A 58 0.72 20.31 -7.03
N VAL A 59 0.12 20.27 -8.23
CA VAL A 59 0.12 19.06 -9.06
C VAL A 59 1.55 18.58 -9.31
N ARG A 60 2.44 19.48 -9.75
CA ARG A 60 3.82 19.13 -10.06
C ARG A 60 4.55 18.59 -8.84
N GLU A 61 4.45 19.27 -7.70
CA GLU A 61 5.11 18.87 -6.46
C GLU A 61 4.66 17.46 -6.03
N TRP A 62 3.35 17.19 -6.03
CA TRP A 62 2.84 15.86 -5.67
C TRP A 62 3.29 14.76 -6.64
N PHE A 63 3.34 15.03 -7.94
CA PHE A 63 3.85 14.07 -8.91
C PHE A 63 5.36 13.84 -8.77
N ASP A 64 6.15 14.90 -8.55
CA ASP A 64 7.60 14.80 -8.33
C ASP A 64 7.90 13.99 -7.05
N GLU A 65 7.16 14.22 -5.97
CA GLU A 65 7.24 13.43 -4.73
C GLU A 65 6.87 11.97 -4.98
N LEU A 66 5.75 11.69 -5.65
CA LEU A 66 5.29 10.34 -5.95
C LEU A 66 6.30 9.55 -6.82
N VAL A 67 6.93 10.22 -7.78
CA VAL A 67 7.98 9.62 -8.62
C VAL A 67 9.27 9.40 -7.81
N SER A 68 9.60 10.29 -6.87
CA SER A 68 10.79 10.14 -6.02
C SER A 68 10.72 8.97 -5.03
N VAL A 69 9.50 8.60 -4.61
CA VAL A 69 9.25 7.44 -3.74
C VAL A 69 9.47 6.12 -4.47
N LYS A 70 9.39 6.12 -5.80
CA LYS A 70 9.62 4.92 -6.62
C LYS A 70 11.13 4.70 -6.80
N PRO A 71 11.69 3.55 -6.37
CA PRO A 71 13.10 3.23 -6.58
C PRO A 71 13.43 2.96 -8.05
#